data_AF-V7CEC8-F1
#
_entry.id   AF-V7CEC8-F1
#
_cell.length_a   1.000
_cell.length_b   1.000
_cell.length_c   1.000
_cell.angle_alpha   90.00
_cell.angle_beta   90.00
_cell.angle_gamma   90.00
#
_symmetry.space_group_name_H-M   'P 1'
#
loop_
_entity.id
_entity.type
_entity.pdbx_description
1 polymer ?
#
loop_
_entity_poly.entity_id
_entity_poly.type
_entity_poly.pdbx_seq_one_letter_code
_entity_poly.pdbx_strand_id
1 'polypeptide(L)'
;MSQSIEDEALSPLGSDLKCDGYGIFLVVSSVLFVLYLALHAKKNLSSLCHRGSYVVVSYYALLWLVTLLNLAWSSLQAWQCSHGKEVAWNLLSLFTASGMLCLEISLIAFLLKDNYMNGMEALAHSFIASGIVVFVDTLLKAIYVFGFGVPLFNNHVGSTHTIKWSLWIVHKLLLAAAYSFILFAHFSKWREKLPPRPAFYNYVAVMFVLSVISLFACGLAGIGIGLGNWLYDVTVLCYHSLYLPFLYVTFLADFFREEDFLLDTAYYSEMKDAGFFDADWE
;
A
#
# COMPACT_ATOMS: atom_id res chain seq x y z
N MET A 1 32.41 -38.51 34.49
CA MET A 1 32.71 -39.73 33.73
C MET A 1 31.38 -40.41 33.45
N SER A 2 30.98 -40.49 32.16
CA SER A 2 29.81 -41.17 31.56
C SER A 2 28.42 -40.62 31.93
N GLN A 3 27.64 -39.93 31.07
CA GLN A 3 26.86 -40.44 29.90
C GLN A 3 26.07 -41.72 30.23
N SER A 4 24.76 -41.82 29.99
CA SER A 4 24.05 -41.56 28.73
C SER A 4 22.51 -41.56 28.98
N ILE A 5 21.70 -40.70 28.33
CA ILE A 5 20.88 -40.97 27.13
C ILE A 5 19.54 -41.67 27.47
N GLU A 6 18.43 -41.20 26.86
CA GLU A 6 17.01 -41.59 27.03
C GLU A 6 16.37 -40.97 28.28
N ASP A 7 15.51 -39.94 28.23
CA ASP A 7 14.30 -39.83 27.41
C ASP A 7 14.13 -38.44 26.77
N GLU A 8 14.57 -38.36 25.51
CA GLU A 8 14.15 -37.39 24.51
C GLU A 8 12.97 -38.01 23.74
N ALA A 9 11.74 -37.99 24.30
CA ALA A 9 10.54 -38.39 23.55
C ALA A 9 9.24 -38.03 24.28
N LEU A 10 8.91 -36.75 24.49
CA LEU A 10 7.51 -36.33 24.44
C LEU A 10 7.38 -34.80 24.34
N SER A 11 6.75 -34.36 23.25
CA SER A 11 6.23 -33.02 22.96
C SER A 11 7.14 -32.03 22.22
N PRO A 12 7.42 -32.26 20.91
CA PRO A 12 7.77 -31.19 19.97
C PRO A 12 6.54 -30.36 19.51
N LEU A 13 5.40 -30.46 20.22
CA LEU A 13 4.11 -29.89 19.81
C LEU A 13 3.79 -28.54 20.49
N GLY A 14 4.79 -27.87 21.07
CA GLY A 14 4.61 -26.61 21.83
C GLY A 14 5.19 -25.35 21.17
N SER A 15 6.13 -25.51 20.24
CA SER A 15 6.87 -24.38 19.63
C SER A 15 6.46 -24.06 18.20
N ASP A 16 5.78 -24.98 17.50
CA ASP A 16 5.46 -24.84 16.07
C ASP A 16 4.16 -24.04 15.81
N LEU A 17 3.32 -23.84 16.83
CA LEU A 17 2.04 -23.14 16.71
C LEU A 17 2.15 -21.59 16.76
N LYS A 18 3.37 -21.05 16.89
CA LYS A 18 3.61 -19.61 17.13
C LYS A 18 3.98 -18.81 15.87
N CYS A 19 4.11 -19.47 14.72
CA CYS A 19 4.30 -18.83 13.41
C CYS A 19 2.97 -18.54 12.68
N ASP A 20 1.81 -18.87 13.27
CA ASP A 20 0.51 -18.77 12.59
C ASP A 20 -0.52 -18.04 13.46
N GLY A 21 -0.52 -16.71 13.41
CA GLY A 21 -1.46 -15.89 14.19
C GLY A 21 -2.48 -15.13 13.34
N TYR A 22 -2.07 -14.67 12.16
CA TYR A 22 -2.85 -13.73 11.36
C TYR A 22 -2.84 -14.03 9.86
N GLY A 23 -2.17 -15.11 9.45
CA GLY A 23 -1.93 -15.44 8.04
C GLY A 23 -3.21 -15.64 7.24
N ILE A 24 -4.17 -16.37 7.78
CA ILE A 24 -5.41 -16.73 7.06
C ILE A 24 -6.23 -15.49 6.68
N PHE A 25 -6.47 -14.56 7.61
CA PHE A 25 -7.24 -13.35 7.32
C PHE A 25 -6.56 -12.49 6.25
N LEU A 26 -5.25 -12.33 6.34
CA LEU A 26 -4.46 -11.49 5.44
C LEU A 26 -4.37 -12.10 4.03
N VAL A 27 -4.21 -13.43 3.94
CA VAL A 27 -4.26 -14.17 2.68
C VAL A 27 -5.66 -14.08 2.07
N VAL A 28 -6.72 -14.32 2.84
CA VAL A 28 -8.11 -14.23 2.35
C VAL A 28 -8.42 -12.84 1.81
N SER A 29 -8.07 -11.78 2.56
CA SER A 29 -8.26 -10.40 2.12
C SER A 29 -7.50 -10.11 0.82
N SER A 30 -6.26 -10.60 0.71
CA SER A 30 -5.42 -10.39 -0.49
C SER A 30 -5.96 -11.15 -1.71
N VAL A 31 -6.41 -12.40 -1.53
CA VAL A 31 -7.01 -13.21 -2.59
C VAL A 31 -8.33 -12.60 -3.06
N LEU A 32 -9.18 -12.15 -2.13
CA LEU A 32 -10.44 -11.48 -2.47
C LEU A 32 -10.20 -10.23 -3.30
N PHE A 33 -9.20 -9.42 -2.94
CA PHE A 33 -8.89 -8.21 -3.69
C PHE A 33 -8.32 -8.51 -5.09
N VAL A 34 -7.45 -9.51 -5.22
CA VAL A 34 -6.94 -9.95 -6.53
C VAL A 34 -8.06 -10.51 -7.40
N LEU A 35 -8.96 -11.31 -6.83
CA LEU A 35 -10.11 -11.84 -7.55
C LEU A 35 -11.04 -10.71 -8.01
N TYR A 36 -11.32 -9.74 -7.14
CA TYR A 36 -12.10 -8.56 -7.47
C TYR A 36 -11.48 -7.79 -8.65
N LEU A 37 -10.18 -7.51 -8.58
CA LEU A 37 -9.46 -6.85 -9.68
C LEU A 37 -9.49 -7.68 -10.96
N ALA A 38 -9.34 -9.00 -10.88
CA ALA A 38 -9.35 -9.91 -12.03
C ALA A 38 -10.73 -9.96 -12.72
N LEU A 39 -11.81 -10.03 -11.93
CA LEU A 39 -13.18 -10.04 -12.45
C LEU A 39 -13.51 -8.71 -13.15
N HIS A 40 -13.07 -7.60 -12.57
CA HIS A 40 -13.26 -6.27 -13.17
C HIS A 40 -12.18 -5.91 -14.21
N ALA A 41 -11.15 -6.76 -14.40
CA ALA A 41 -10.01 -6.45 -15.26
C ALA A 41 -10.43 -6.23 -16.70
N LYS A 42 -11.31 -7.08 -17.24
CA LYS A 42 -11.77 -6.96 -18.63
C LYS A 42 -12.51 -5.63 -18.87
N LYS A 43 -13.38 -5.23 -17.92
CA LYS A 43 -14.09 -3.96 -17.98
C LYS A 43 -13.10 -2.78 -17.90
N ASN A 44 -12.25 -2.80 -16.88
CA ASN A 44 -11.28 -1.72 -16.62
C ASN A 44 -10.27 -1.58 -17.78
N LEU A 45 -9.76 -2.70 -18.33
CA LEU A 45 -8.84 -2.70 -19.49
C LEU A 45 -9.53 -2.18 -20.75
N SER A 46 -10.81 -2.50 -20.95
CA SER A 46 -11.58 -1.96 -22.08
C SER A 46 -11.73 -0.45 -21.96
N SER A 47 -12.07 0.09 -20.77
CA SER A 47 -12.09 1.54 -20.51
C SER A 47 -10.73 2.19 -20.80
N LEU A 48 -9.66 1.58 -20.27
CA LEU A 48 -8.28 2.07 -20.46
C LEU A 48 -7.84 2.07 -21.92
N CYS A 49 -8.31 1.11 -22.73
CA CYS A 49 -7.89 0.99 -24.13
C CYS A 49 -8.60 1.99 -25.06
N HIS A 50 -9.83 2.38 -24.75
CA HIS A 50 -10.59 3.32 -25.59
C HIS A 50 -10.18 4.78 -25.37
N ARG A 51 -9.84 5.18 -24.13
CA ARG A 51 -9.51 6.58 -23.82
C ARG A 51 -8.61 6.79 -22.60
N GLY A 52 -8.08 5.71 -22.02
CA GLY A 52 -7.30 5.78 -20.80
C GLY A 52 -6.08 6.67 -20.95
N SER A 53 -5.97 7.68 -20.08
CA SER A 53 -4.71 8.43 -19.99
C SER A 53 -3.59 7.48 -19.56
N TYR A 54 -2.41 7.61 -20.18
CA TYR A 54 -1.21 6.82 -19.83
C TYR A 54 -0.89 6.83 -18.33
N VAL A 55 -1.31 7.89 -17.64
CA VAL A 55 -1.30 8.07 -16.19
C VAL A 55 -2.05 6.94 -15.48
N VAL A 56 -3.34 6.76 -15.77
CA VAL A 56 -4.16 5.77 -15.06
C VAL A 56 -3.77 4.36 -15.46
N VAL A 57 -3.32 4.16 -16.70
CA VAL A 57 -2.73 2.87 -17.12
C VAL A 57 -1.51 2.52 -16.25
N SER A 58 -0.59 3.47 -16.05
CA SER A 58 0.60 3.24 -15.21
C SER A 58 0.25 2.96 -13.75
N TYR A 59 -0.68 3.74 -13.17
CA TYR A 59 -1.15 3.50 -11.80
C TYR A 59 -1.86 2.14 -11.65
N TYR A 60 -2.69 1.77 -12.62
CA TYR A 60 -3.37 0.47 -12.60
C TYR A 60 -2.38 -0.68 -12.73
N ALA A 61 -1.34 -0.55 -13.56
CA ALA A 61 -0.26 -1.54 -13.67
C ALA A 61 0.54 -1.65 -12.36
N LEU A 62 0.88 -0.53 -11.74
CA LEU A 62 1.54 -0.51 -10.43
C LEU A 62 0.66 -1.12 -9.34
N LEU A 63 -0.64 -0.81 -9.33
CA LEU A 63 -1.59 -1.41 -8.42
C LEU A 63 -1.58 -2.94 -8.57
N TRP A 64 -1.70 -3.46 -9.80
CA TRP A 64 -1.60 -4.89 -10.08
C TRP A 64 -0.29 -5.50 -9.57
N LEU A 65 0.84 -4.89 -9.88
CA LEU A 65 2.15 -5.36 -9.40
C LEU A 65 2.18 -5.43 -7.87
N VAL A 66 1.76 -4.37 -7.17
CA VAL A 66 1.79 -4.33 -5.71
C VAL A 66 0.77 -5.30 -5.09
N THR A 67 -0.40 -5.50 -5.72
CA THR A 67 -1.34 -6.52 -5.25
C THR A 67 -0.79 -7.93 -5.33
N LEU A 68 -0.08 -8.27 -6.40
CA LEU A 68 0.55 -9.58 -6.56
C LEU A 68 1.69 -9.76 -5.56
N LEU A 69 2.47 -8.71 -5.29
CA LEU A 69 3.48 -8.72 -4.24
C LEU A 69 2.86 -8.90 -2.85
N ASN A 70 1.78 -8.19 -2.55
CA ASN A 70 1.09 -8.32 -1.27
C ASN A 70 0.49 -9.72 -1.09
N LEU A 71 -0.05 -10.29 -2.17
CA LEU A 71 -0.50 -11.69 -2.18
C LEU A 71 0.66 -12.65 -1.93
N ALA A 72 1.79 -12.48 -2.60
CA ALA A 72 2.99 -13.29 -2.39
C ALA A 72 3.51 -13.14 -0.94
N TRP A 73 3.60 -11.91 -0.44
CA TRP A 73 4.01 -11.62 0.93
C TRP A 73 3.09 -12.30 1.95
N SER A 74 1.78 -12.20 1.74
CA SER A 74 0.78 -12.83 2.61
C SER A 74 0.85 -14.36 2.59
N SER A 75 1.04 -14.96 1.42
CA SER A 75 1.06 -16.42 1.22
C SER A 75 2.37 -17.06 1.70
N LEU A 76 3.47 -16.30 1.64
CA LEU A 76 4.81 -16.80 1.95
C LEU A 76 5.27 -16.42 3.35
N GLN A 77 4.36 -16.02 4.25
CA GLN A 77 4.68 -15.71 5.66
C GLN A 77 5.42 -16.86 6.36
N ALA A 78 5.15 -18.11 6.00
CA ALA A 78 5.85 -19.29 6.52
C ALA A 78 7.37 -19.27 6.23
N TRP A 79 7.85 -18.51 5.24
CA TRP A 79 9.28 -18.37 4.97
C TRP A 79 10.03 -17.60 6.05
N GLN A 80 9.34 -16.86 6.93
CA GLN A 80 9.93 -16.23 8.12
C GLN A 80 10.56 -17.27 9.07
N CYS A 81 9.98 -18.47 9.14
CA CYS A 81 10.35 -19.50 10.10
C CYS A 81 11.22 -20.62 9.48
N SER A 82 11.48 -20.56 8.16
CA SER A 82 12.28 -21.55 7.45
C SER A 82 13.76 -21.14 7.42
N HIS A 83 14.61 -21.92 8.09
CA HIS A 83 16.07 -21.78 8.01
C HIS A 83 16.53 -21.76 6.54
N GLY A 84 17.32 -20.74 6.17
CA GLY A 84 17.88 -20.59 4.81
C GLY A 84 17.06 -19.77 3.81
N LYS A 85 15.82 -19.37 4.14
CA LYS A 85 14.97 -18.52 3.26
C LYS A 85 14.86 -17.05 3.70
N GLU A 86 15.62 -16.65 4.71
CA GLU A 86 15.60 -15.29 5.29
C GLU A 86 15.87 -14.20 4.25
N VAL A 87 16.83 -14.42 3.35
CA VAL A 87 17.17 -13.47 2.28
C VAL A 87 15.97 -13.25 1.36
N ALA A 88 15.31 -14.32 0.94
CA ALA A 88 14.14 -14.25 0.07
C ALA A 88 12.95 -13.56 0.77
N TRP A 89 12.73 -13.86 2.05
CA TRP A 89 11.70 -13.19 2.85
C TRP A 89 11.96 -11.68 3.00
N ASN A 90 13.20 -11.30 3.29
CA ASN A 90 13.60 -9.91 3.42
C ASN A 90 13.48 -9.15 2.10
N LEU A 91 13.88 -9.75 0.98
CA LEU A 91 13.71 -9.15 -0.36
C LEU A 91 12.23 -8.96 -0.71
N LEU A 92 11.40 -9.99 -0.48
CA LEU A 92 9.97 -9.92 -0.76
C LEU A 92 9.29 -8.85 0.09
N SER A 93 9.61 -8.78 1.39
CA SER A 93 9.07 -7.79 2.31
C SER A 93 9.50 -6.37 1.92
N LEU A 94 10.77 -6.20 1.55
CA LEU A 94 11.32 -4.91 1.13
C LEU A 94 10.66 -4.41 -0.16
N PHE A 95 10.49 -5.28 -1.16
CA PHE A 95 9.85 -4.92 -2.42
C PHE A 95 8.34 -4.67 -2.27
N THR A 96 7.67 -5.43 -1.40
CA THR A 96 6.25 -5.22 -1.09
C THR A 96 6.03 -3.88 -0.36
N ALA A 97 6.88 -3.57 0.63
CA ALA A 97 6.82 -2.32 1.37
C ALA A 97 7.15 -1.10 0.48
N SER A 98 8.16 -1.21 -0.39
CA SER A 98 8.50 -0.14 -1.33
C SER A 98 7.41 0.09 -2.38
N GLY A 99 6.79 -0.98 -2.87
CA GLY A 99 5.67 -0.92 -3.80
C GLY A 99 4.46 -0.19 -3.21
N MET A 100 4.05 -0.53 -1.98
CA MET A 100 2.94 0.16 -1.31
C MET A 100 3.23 1.64 -1.05
N LEU A 101 4.45 1.96 -0.59
CA LEU A 101 4.88 3.34 -0.38
C LEU A 101 5.01 4.12 -1.70
N CYS A 102 5.40 3.46 -2.78
CA CYS A 102 5.43 4.06 -4.11
C CYS A 102 4.02 4.47 -4.55
N LEU A 103 3.02 3.60 -4.41
CA LEU A 103 1.61 3.95 -4.68
C LEU A 103 1.14 5.12 -3.80
N GLU A 104 1.53 5.12 -2.53
CA GLU A 104 1.13 6.14 -1.54
C GLU A 104 1.64 7.53 -1.94
N ILE A 105 2.96 7.66 -2.15
CA ILE A 105 3.61 8.94 -2.43
C ILE A 105 3.33 9.41 -3.85
N SER A 106 3.34 8.51 -4.84
CA SER A 106 3.04 8.89 -6.23
C SER A 106 1.64 9.48 -6.35
N LEU A 107 0.64 8.83 -5.73
CA LEU A 107 -0.74 9.29 -5.76
C LEU A 107 -0.92 10.67 -5.14
N ILE A 108 -0.32 10.89 -3.97
CA ILE A 108 -0.35 12.20 -3.29
C ILE A 108 0.35 13.25 -4.16
N ALA A 109 1.52 12.93 -4.72
CA ALA A 109 2.26 13.83 -5.58
C ALA A 109 1.49 14.19 -6.86
N PHE A 110 0.78 13.23 -7.45
CA PHE A 110 -0.07 13.44 -8.61
C PHE A 110 -1.25 14.37 -8.29
N LEU A 111 -1.96 14.10 -7.19
CA LEU A 111 -3.15 14.87 -6.79
C LEU A 111 -2.81 16.29 -6.30
N LEU A 112 -1.60 16.51 -5.77
CA LEU A 112 -1.14 17.84 -5.36
C LEU A 112 -0.66 18.71 -6.54
N LYS A 113 -0.34 18.12 -7.69
CA LYS A 113 0.27 18.83 -8.83
C LYS A 113 -0.77 19.37 -9.83
N ASP A 114 -2.00 19.54 -9.38
CA ASP A 114 -3.09 20.02 -10.22
C ASP A 114 -2.93 21.51 -10.52
N ASN A 115 -2.15 21.83 -11.56
CA ASN A 115 -2.27 22.97 -12.49
C ASN A 115 -0.98 23.17 -13.30
N TYR A 116 -1.13 23.49 -14.60
CA TYR A 116 -0.15 24.05 -15.57
C TYR A 116 0.65 23.19 -16.55
N MET A 117 0.68 21.85 -16.48
CA MET A 117 1.45 21.04 -17.44
C MET A 117 0.58 20.00 -18.15
N ASN A 118 0.87 19.73 -19.43
CA ASN A 118 0.29 18.61 -20.17
C ASN A 118 0.37 17.35 -19.29
N GLY A 119 -0.75 16.66 -19.02
CA GLY A 119 -0.87 15.69 -17.93
C GLY A 119 0.19 14.57 -17.91
N MET A 120 0.79 14.27 -19.06
CA MET A 120 1.90 13.32 -19.21
C MET A 120 3.22 13.80 -18.56
N GLU A 121 3.60 15.06 -18.77
CA GLU A 121 4.85 15.63 -18.25
C GLU A 121 4.73 15.94 -16.75
N ALA A 122 3.54 16.40 -16.33
CA ALA A 122 3.21 16.58 -14.91
C ALA A 122 3.38 15.27 -14.14
N LEU A 123 2.83 14.18 -14.69
CA LEU A 123 2.90 12.84 -14.14
C LEU A 123 4.33 12.32 -14.10
N ALA A 124 5.03 12.31 -15.23
CA ALA A 124 6.39 11.75 -15.30
C ALA A 124 7.29 12.38 -14.24
N HIS A 125 7.22 13.70 -14.05
CA HIS A 125 7.93 14.37 -12.97
C HIS A 125 7.47 13.95 -11.57
N SER A 126 6.17 13.78 -11.32
CA SER A 126 5.68 13.33 -10.00
C SER A 126 6.07 11.87 -9.70
N PHE A 127 6.07 11.01 -10.72
CA PHE A 127 6.46 9.62 -10.62
C PHE A 127 7.98 9.48 -10.46
N ILE A 128 8.77 10.27 -11.17
CA ILE A 128 10.22 10.34 -10.98
C ILE A 128 10.55 10.85 -9.58
N ALA A 129 9.92 11.93 -9.12
CA ALA A 129 10.17 12.48 -7.79
C ALA A 129 9.80 11.49 -6.67
N SER A 130 8.62 10.87 -6.76
CA SER A 130 8.22 9.82 -5.81
C SER A 130 9.10 8.57 -5.91
N GLY A 131 9.52 8.19 -7.12
CA GLY A 131 10.46 7.10 -7.37
C GLY A 131 11.81 7.32 -6.70
N ILE A 132 12.35 8.56 -6.73
CA ILE A 132 13.59 8.91 -6.02
C ILE A 132 13.41 8.76 -4.51
N VAL A 133 12.31 9.27 -3.95
CA VAL A 133 12.02 9.16 -2.51
C VAL A 133 11.91 7.70 -2.09
N VAL A 134 11.16 6.89 -2.85
CA VAL A 134 11.01 5.45 -2.61
C VAL A 134 12.34 4.73 -2.74
N PHE A 135 13.15 5.07 -3.75
CA PHE A 135 14.45 4.46 -3.97
C PHE A 135 15.40 4.74 -2.79
N VAL A 136 15.45 5.98 -2.29
CA VAL A 136 16.26 6.33 -1.12
C VAL A 136 15.77 5.58 0.13
N ASP A 137 14.46 5.54 0.38
CA ASP A 137 13.88 4.77 1.50
C ASP A 137 14.19 3.28 1.40
N THR A 138 14.06 2.72 0.20
CA THR A 138 14.33 1.30 -0.10
C THR A 138 15.81 0.97 0.06
N LEU A 139 16.70 1.82 -0.43
CA LEU A 139 18.16 1.66 -0.31
C LEU A 139 18.60 1.74 1.15
N LEU A 140 18.04 2.69 1.91
CA LEU A 140 18.30 2.82 3.35
C LEU A 140 17.89 1.53 4.07
N LYS A 141 16.67 1.04 3.83
CA LYS A 141 16.19 -0.23 4.40
C LYS A 141 17.05 -1.42 3.98
N ALA A 142 17.48 -1.48 2.72
CA ALA A 142 18.35 -2.54 2.22
C ALA A 142 19.72 -2.55 2.93
N ILE A 143 20.33 -1.38 3.14
CA ILE A 143 21.60 -1.26 3.86
C ILE A 143 21.45 -1.72 5.31
N TYR A 144 20.36 -1.35 5.99
CA TYR A 144 20.12 -1.80 7.36
C TYR A 144 19.86 -3.30 7.47
N VAL A 145 19.11 -3.88 6.53
CA VAL A 145 18.83 -5.33 6.52
C VAL A 145 20.05 -6.15 6.12
N PHE A 146 20.66 -5.85 4.96
CA PHE A 146 21.72 -6.69 4.38
C PHE A 146 23.12 -6.28 4.81
N GLY A 147 23.35 -4.99 5.10
CA GLY A 147 24.65 -4.49 5.54
C GLY A 147 24.84 -4.62 7.05
N PHE A 148 23.86 -4.16 7.84
CA PHE A 148 23.94 -4.19 9.30
C PHE A 148 23.27 -5.42 9.94
N GLY A 149 22.60 -6.27 9.15
CA GLY A 149 21.95 -7.49 9.66
C GLY A 149 20.76 -7.21 10.59
N VAL A 150 20.16 -6.01 10.54
CA VAL A 150 19.04 -5.67 11.43
C VAL A 150 17.76 -6.33 10.91
N PRO A 151 17.08 -7.17 11.73
CA PRO A 151 15.88 -7.88 11.32
C PRO A 151 14.65 -6.94 11.28
N LEU A 152 14.60 -6.06 10.28
CA LEU A 152 13.51 -5.08 10.10
C LEU A 152 12.16 -5.74 9.86
N PHE A 153 12.13 -6.86 9.13
CA PHE A 153 10.92 -7.58 8.73
C PHE A 153 10.68 -8.89 9.48
N ASN A 154 11.55 -9.23 10.44
CA ASN A 154 11.36 -10.42 11.26
C ASN A 154 10.69 -10.03 12.58
N ASN A 155 9.55 -10.65 12.88
CA ASN A 155 8.79 -10.41 14.12
C ASN A 155 9.21 -11.34 15.26
N HIS A 156 10.01 -12.36 14.97
CA HIS A 156 10.44 -13.37 15.95
C HIS A 156 11.72 -13.02 16.72
N VAL A 157 12.44 -11.97 16.33
CA VAL A 157 13.64 -11.52 17.07
C VAL A 157 13.16 -10.54 18.14
N GLY A 158 13.45 -10.86 19.41
CA GLY A 158 12.91 -10.20 20.60
C GLY A 158 12.88 -8.67 20.54
N SER A 159 11.97 -8.09 21.33
CA SER A 159 11.60 -6.67 21.43
C SER A 159 12.73 -5.69 21.76
N THR A 160 13.99 -6.12 21.77
CA THR A 160 15.15 -5.41 22.30
C THR A 160 16.05 -4.77 21.24
N HIS A 161 15.70 -4.81 19.94
CA HIS A 161 16.42 -4.06 18.92
C HIS A 161 15.91 -2.61 18.85
N THR A 162 16.43 -1.75 19.74
CA THR A 162 16.13 -0.31 19.78
C THR A 162 16.32 0.39 18.43
N ILE A 163 17.27 -0.07 17.62
CA ILE A 163 17.56 0.44 16.27
C ILE A 163 16.38 0.19 15.30
N LYS A 164 15.75 -1.00 15.36
CA LYS A 164 14.58 -1.33 14.53
C LYS A 164 13.46 -0.34 14.78
N TRP A 165 13.08 -0.17 16.05
CA TRP A 165 11.99 0.71 16.43
C TRP A 165 12.30 2.18 16.15
N SER A 166 13.54 2.62 16.34
CA SER A 166 13.96 3.98 15.98
C SER A 166 13.76 4.27 14.49
N LEU A 167 14.16 3.36 13.60
CA LEU A 167 13.95 3.50 12.15
C LEU A 167 12.47 3.56 11.79
N TRP A 168 11.65 2.69 12.38
CA TRP A 168 10.19 2.68 12.16
C TRP A 168 9.52 3.95 12.69
N ILE A 169 9.96 4.46 13.85
CA ILE A 169 9.48 5.73 14.42
C ILE A 169 9.79 6.88 13.48
N VAL A 170 11.04 7.03 13.01
CA VAL A 170 11.42 8.11 12.07
C VAL A 170 10.59 8.02 10.79
N HIS A 171 10.44 6.83 10.23
CA HIS A 171 9.65 6.62 9.03
C HIS A 171 8.17 7.00 9.21
N LYS A 172 7.53 6.54 10.29
CA LYS A 172 6.12 6.86 10.59
C LYS A 172 5.91 8.31 10.98
N LEU A 173 6.90 8.93 11.63
CA LEU A 173 6.89 10.36 11.95
C LEU A 173 6.93 11.20 10.66
N LEU A 174 7.80 10.85 9.71
CA LEU A 174 7.88 11.55 8.42
C LEU A 174 6.55 11.45 7.64
N LEU A 175 5.93 10.27 7.59
CA LEU A 175 4.61 10.09 6.97
C LEU A 175 3.53 10.91 7.71
N ALA A 176 3.47 10.83 9.03
CA ALA A 176 2.51 11.59 9.83
C ALA A 176 2.68 13.11 9.66
N ALA A 177 3.92 13.59 9.55
CA ALA A 177 4.23 15.00 9.30
C ALA A 177 3.80 15.43 7.90
N ALA A 178 4.07 14.61 6.88
CA ALA A 178 3.64 14.89 5.50
C ALA A 178 2.10 14.97 5.39
N TYR A 179 1.39 14.00 5.98
CA TYR A 179 -0.08 14.04 6.00
C TYR A 179 -0.65 15.18 6.84
N SER A 180 -0.05 15.47 8.00
CA SER A 180 -0.41 16.65 8.81
C SER A 180 -0.25 17.94 8.02
N PHE A 181 0.83 18.07 7.25
CA PHE A 181 1.08 19.26 6.45
C PHE A 181 0.00 19.46 5.39
N ILE A 182 -0.45 18.38 4.72
CA ILE A 182 -1.54 18.43 3.74
C ILE A 182 -2.87 18.82 4.41
N LEU A 183 -3.20 18.23 5.55
CA LEU A 183 -4.41 18.59 6.30
C LEU A 183 -4.37 20.03 6.82
N PHE A 184 -3.22 20.47 7.32
CA PHE A 184 -3.03 21.84 7.77
C PHE A 184 -3.19 22.83 6.61
N ALA A 185 -2.63 22.51 5.45
CA ALA A 185 -2.81 23.32 4.25
C ALA A 185 -4.28 23.41 3.81
N HIS A 186 -5.07 22.35 4.03
CA HIS A 186 -6.51 22.32 3.75
C HIS A 186 -7.31 23.27 4.66
N PHE A 187 -7.00 23.31 5.96
CA PHE A 187 -7.66 24.21 6.91
C PHE A 187 -7.14 25.66 6.86
N SER A 188 -6.00 25.87 6.21
CA SER A 188 -5.38 27.18 6.06
C SER A 188 -5.87 27.91 4.80
N LYS A 189 -5.42 29.16 4.61
CA LYS A 189 -5.65 29.97 3.40
C LYS A 189 -5.04 29.36 2.13
N TRP A 190 -4.27 28.27 2.25
CA TRP A 190 -3.62 27.55 1.16
C TRP A 190 -4.55 26.53 0.48
N ARG A 191 -5.82 26.43 0.94
CA ARG A 191 -6.85 25.57 0.38
C ARG A 191 -7.05 25.77 -1.13
N GLU A 192 -6.89 26.99 -1.64
CA GLU A 192 -7.07 27.32 -3.06
C GLU A 192 -6.05 26.62 -3.97
N LYS A 193 -4.94 26.12 -3.42
CA LYS A 193 -3.89 25.40 -4.16
C LYS A 193 -4.01 23.87 -4.05
N LEU A 194 -5.00 23.37 -3.30
CA LEU A 194 -5.22 21.94 -3.08
C LEU A 194 -6.39 21.42 -3.93
N PRO A 195 -6.40 20.13 -4.29
CA PRO A 195 -7.45 19.56 -5.12
C PRO A 195 -8.83 19.72 -4.47
N PRO A 196 -9.90 20.05 -5.23
CA PRO A 196 -11.23 20.28 -4.68
C PRO A 196 -11.98 18.99 -4.29
N ARG A 197 -11.40 17.80 -4.51
CA ARG A 197 -12.07 16.51 -4.31
C ARG A 197 -12.17 16.14 -2.82
N PRO A 198 -13.38 16.00 -2.24
CA PRO A 198 -13.55 15.66 -0.81
C PRO A 198 -13.02 14.27 -0.45
N ALA A 199 -13.07 13.31 -1.38
CA ALA A 199 -12.56 11.95 -1.17
C ALA A 199 -11.04 11.92 -0.85
N PHE A 200 -10.27 12.83 -1.45
CA PHE A 200 -8.83 12.96 -1.19
C PHE A 200 -8.54 13.33 0.27
N TYR A 201 -9.29 14.27 0.84
CA TYR A 201 -9.08 14.68 2.23
C TYR A 201 -9.49 13.60 3.23
N ASN A 202 -10.55 12.85 2.93
CA ASN A 202 -10.92 11.68 3.73
C ASN A 202 -9.81 10.63 3.72
N TYR A 203 -9.22 10.37 2.54
CA TYR A 203 -8.06 9.49 2.41
C TYR A 203 -6.87 9.99 3.24
N VAL A 204 -6.47 11.26 3.08
CA VAL A 204 -5.36 11.88 3.82
C VAL A 204 -5.60 11.82 5.34
N ALA A 205 -6.84 12.05 5.79
CA ALA A 205 -7.20 11.99 7.21
C ALA A 205 -7.09 10.56 7.78
N VAL A 206 -7.59 9.55 7.06
CA VAL A 206 -7.47 8.14 7.48
C VAL A 206 -6.00 7.71 7.55
N MET A 207 -5.21 8.04 6.51
CA MET A 207 -3.78 7.71 6.48
C MET A 207 -2.98 8.43 7.57
N PHE A 208 -3.34 9.69 7.88
CA PHE A 208 -2.79 10.41 9.02
C PHE A 208 -3.07 9.69 10.35
N VAL A 209 -4.31 9.32 10.62
CA VAL A 209 -4.71 8.62 11.85
C VAL A 209 -3.97 7.28 11.97
N LEU A 210 -3.93 6.48 10.91
CA LEU A 210 -3.19 5.21 10.89
C LEU A 210 -1.69 5.42 11.12
N SER A 211 -1.10 6.49 10.59
CA SER A 211 0.31 6.83 10.80
C SER A 211 0.59 7.22 12.25
N VAL A 212 -0.30 7.98 12.89
CA VAL A 212 -0.18 8.36 14.31
C VAL A 212 -0.34 7.14 15.22
N ILE A 213 -1.31 6.26 14.95
CA ILE A 213 -1.49 5.00 15.68
C ILE A 213 -0.24 4.12 15.53
N SER A 214 0.29 4.00 14.31
CA SER A 214 1.54 3.26 14.03
C SER A 214 2.72 3.83 14.81
N LEU A 215 2.86 5.16 14.82
CA LEU A 215 3.95 5.86 15.51
C LEU A 215 3.88 5.62 17.02
N PHE A 216 2.68 5.71 17.59
CA PHE A 216 2.42 5.41 19.00
C PHE A 216 2.73 3.95 19.33
N ALA A 217 2.30 3.01 18.48
CA ALA A 217 2.61 1.58 18.63
C ALA A 217 4.12 1.32 18.61
N CYS A 218 4.85 1.93 17.67
CA CYS A 218 6.31 1.81 17.58
C CYS A 218 7.01 2.39 18.81
N GLY A 219 6.51 3.53 19.34
CA GLY A 219 7.02 4.13 20.57
C GLY A 219 6.84 3.22 21.79
N LEU A 220 5.65 2.65 21.97
CA LEU A 220 5.37 1.68 23.03
C LEU A 220 6.21 0.41 22.90
N ALA A 221 6.33 -0.10 21.67
CA ALA A 221 7.13 -1.29 21.37
C ALA A 221 8.62 -1.06 21.63
N GLY A 222 9.14 0.13 21.32
CA GLY A 222 10.53 0.52 21.61
C GLY A 222 10.86 0.60 23.11
N ILE A 223 9.86 0.84 23.96
CA ILE A 223 10.00 0.82 25.43
C ILE A 223 9.84 -0.61 25.99
N GLY A 224 9.48 -1.59 25.16
CA GLY A 224 9.29 -2.98 25.55
C GLY A 224 7.91 -3.29 26.14
N ILE A 225 6.93 -2.41 25.95
CA ILE A 225 5.55 -2.66 26.38
C ILE A 225 4.89 -3.62 25.38
N GLY A 226 4.45 -4.80 25.83
CA GLY A 226 3.85 -5.83 24.96
C GLY A 226 2.63 -5.37 24.17
N LEU A 227 1.86 -4.39 24.70
CA LEU A 227 0.77 -3.74 23.96
C LEU A 227 1.25 -3.02 22.69
N GLY A 228 2.47 -2.49 22.68
CA GLY A 228 3.05 -1.83 21.51
C GLY A 228 3.25 -2.79 20.35
N ASN A 229 3.79 -3.99 20.61
CA ASN A 229 3.96 -5.03 19.60
C ASN A 229 2.61 -5.47 19.04
N TRP A 230 1.62 -5.73 19.90
CA TRP A 230 0.28 -6.12 19.48
C TRP A 230 -0.38 -5.04 18.60
N LEU A 231 -0.32 -3.77 19.03
CA LEU A 231 -0.91 -2.66 18.29
C LEU A 231 -0.21 -2.45 16.94
N TYR A 232 1.12 -2.65 16.90
CA TYR A 232 1.90 -2.59 15.67
C TYR A 232 1.48 -3.72 14.71
N ASP A 233 1.37 -4.96 15.18
CA ASP A 233 0.96 -6.11 14.37
C ASP A 233 -0.46 -5.91 13.80
N VAL A 234 -1.40 -5.40 14.59
CA VAL A 234 -2.74 -5.04 14.12
C VAL A 234 -2.67 -3.97 13.03
N THR A 235 -1.80 -2.97 13.20
CA THR A 235 -1.67 -1.89 12.21
C THR A 235 -1.04 -2.39 10.90
N VAL A 236 -0.07 -3.30 10.98
CA VAL A 236 0.51 -3.99 9.81
C VAL A 236 -0.56 -4.82 9.10
N LEU A 237 -1.35 -5.58 9.85
CA LEU A 237 -2.46 -6.38 9.32
C LEU A 237 -3.47 -5.50 8.58
N CYS A 238 -3.90 -4.40 9.20
CA CYS A 238 -4.81 -3.44 8.58
C CYS A 238 -4.21 -2.81 7.32
N TYR A 239 -2.94 -2.42 7.35
CA TYR A 239 -2.26 -1.83 6.19
C TYR A 239 -2.23 -2.81 5.02
N HIS A 240 -1.71 -4.02 5.22
CA HIS A 240 -1.61 -5.01 4.15
C HIS A 240 -2.97 -5.54 3.66
N SER A 241 -4.02 -5.50 4.49
CA SER A 241 -5.35 -6.02 4.11
C SER A 241 -6.23 -4.97 3.46
N LEU A 242 -6.23 -3.74 3.99
CA LEU A 242 -7.24 -2.71 3.67
C LEU A 242 -6.69 -1.57 2.82
N TYR A 243 -5.38 -1.30 2.81
CA TYR A 243 -4.80 -0.17 2.10
C TYR A 243 -5.08 -0.21 0.59
N LEU A 244 -4.79 -1.36 -0.06
CA LEU A 244 -4.95 -1.52 -1.50
C LEU A 244 -6.42 -1.45 -1.94
N PRO A 245 -7.39 -2.14 -1.28
CA PRO A 245 -8.81 -1.93 -1.53
C PRO A 245 -9.27 -0.50 -1.31
N PHE A 246 -8.83 0.14 -0.22
CA PHE A 246 -9.20 1.52 0.11
C PHE A 246 -8.74 2.47 -0.99
N LEU A 247 -7.47 2.39 -1.40
CA LEU A 247 -6.90 3.20 -2.49
C LEU A 247 -7.66 3.01 -3.80
N TYR A 248 -7.99 1.76 -4.16
CA TYR A 248 -8.75 1.48 -5.38
C TYR A 248 -10.13 2.14 -5.35
N VAL A 249 -10.88 2.00 -4.26
CA VAL A 249 -12.24 2.55 -4.12
C VAL A 249 -12.22 4.08 -4.08
N THR A 250 -11.26 4.70 -3.40
CA THR A 250 -11.24 6.17 -3.25
C THR A 250 -10.79 6.92 -4.49
N PHE A 251 -10.07 6.28 -5.42
CA PHE A 251 -9.48 6.97 -6.57
C PHE A 251 -9.78 6.28 -7.90
N LEU A 252 -9.43 5.01 -8.04
CA LEU A 252 -9.54 4.31 -9.33
C LEU A 252 -10.99 4.03 -9.71
N ALA A 253 -11.84 3.66 -8.74
CA ALA A 253 -13.24 3.36 -9.01
C ALA A 253 -14.01 4.60 -9.51
N ASP A 254 -13.75 5.77 -8.94
CA ASP A 254 -14.36 7.02 -9.39
C ASP A 254 -13.85 7.43 -10.78
N PHE A 255 -12.57 7.21 -11.08
CA PHE A 255 -12.02 7.48 -12.41
C PHE A 255 -12.66 6.61 -13.50
N PHE A 256 -12.78 5.30 -13.29
CA PHE A 256 -13.44 4.41 -14.26
C PHE A 256 -14.92 4.76 -14.47
N ARG A 257 -15.62 5.23 -13.43
CA ARG A 257 -17.00 5.71 -13.55
C ARG A 257 -17.11 7.00 -14.36
N GLU A 258 -16.19 7.94 -14.17
CA GLU A 258 -16.15 9.20 -14.90
C GLU A 258 -15.85 8.94 -16.39
N GLU A 259 -14.94 8.01 -16.71
CA GLU A 259 -14.70 7.57 -18.10
C GLU A 259 -15.90 6.89 -18.75
N ASP A 260 -16.55 5.94 -18.06
CA ASP A 260 -17.75 5.24 -18.54
C ASP A 260 -18.85 6.27 -18.92
N PHE A 261 -19.09 7.27 -18.06
CA PHE A 261 -20.09 8.32 -18.32
C PHE A 261 -19.74 9.22 -19.52
N LEU A 262 -18.46 9.57 -19.68
CA LEU A 262 -17.99 10.35 -20.83
C LEU A 262 -18.11 9.58 -22.14
N LEU A 263 -17.90 8.26 -22.11
CA LEU A 263 -18.06 7.38 -23.26
C LEU A 263 -19.53 7.28 -23.66
N ASP A 264 -20.43 7.06 -22.70
CA ASP A 264 -21.87 7.05 -22.93
C ASP A 264 -22.33 8.39 -23.54
N THR A 265 -21.90 9.51 -22.97
CA THR A 265 -22.26 10.85 -23.47
C THR A 265 -21.79 11.07 -24.90
N ALA A 266 -20.56 10.65 -25.24
CA ALA A 266 -20.03 10.75 -26.60
C ALA A 266 -20.83 9.88 -27.58
N TYR A 267 -21.14 8.64 -27.18
CA TYR A 267 -21.97 7.73 -27.97
C TYR A 267 -23.39 8.28 -28.20
N TYR A 268 -24.02 8.82 -27.16
CA TYR A 268 -25.32 9.48 -27.27
C TYR A 268 -25.28 10.70 -28.20
N SER A 269 -24.21 11.49 -28.16
CA SER A 269 -24.05 12.61 -29.09
C SER A 269 -23.90 12.15 -30.55
N GLU A 270 -23.17 11.06 -30.79
CA GLU A 270 -23.03 10.49 -32.14
C GLU A 270 -24.35 9.91 -32.66
N MET A 271 -25.12 9.22 -31.81
CA MET A 271 -26.47 8.76 -32.17
C MET A 271 -27.42 9.92 -32.46
N LYS A 272 -27.31 11.02 -31.70
CA LYS A 272 -28.09 12.24 -31.96
C LYS A 272 -27.72 12.87 -33.29
N ASP A 273 -26.44 13.02 -33.60
CA ASP A 273 -25.98 13.59 -34.87
C ASP A 273 -26.33 12.70 -36.06
N ALA A 274 -26.47 11.38 -35.86
CA ALA A 274 -26.95 10.44 -36.87
C ALA A 274 -28.47 10.50 -37.11
N GLY A 275 -29.20 11.40 -36.44
CA GLY A 275 -30.65 11.56 -36.60
C GLY A 275 -31.48 10.42 -35.99
N PHE A 276 -30.87 9.56 -35.17
CA PHE A 276 -31.56 8.40 -34.55
C PHE A 276 -32.68 8.82 -33.58
N PHE A 277 -32.66 10.08 -33.12
CA PHE A 277 -33.65 10.65 -32.21
C PHE A 277 -34.57 11.68 -32.88
N ASP A 278 -34.43 11.93 -34.18
CA ASP A 278 -35.27 12.87 -34.95
C ASP A 278 -36.55 12.20 -35.48
N ALA A 279 -37.04 11.14 -34.81
CA ALA A 279 -38.32 10.55 -35.16
C ALA A 279 -39.43 11.54 -34.80
N ASP A 280 -39.93 12.25 -35.82
CA ASP A 280 -41.16 13.02 -35.79
C ASP A 280 -42.29 12.12 -35.28
N TRP A 281 -42.69 12.31 -34.02
CA TRP A 281 -43.92 11.73 -33.47
C TRP A 281 -45.10 12.55 -33.99
N GLU A 282 -45.49 12.30 -35.25
CA GLU A 282 -46.81 12.67 -35.77
C GLU A 282 -47.87 11.60 -35.43
#